data_AF-A0A831PFP8-F1
#
_entry.id   AF-A0A831PFP8-F1
#
_cell.length_a   1.000
_cell.length_b   1.000
_cell.length_c   1.000
_cell.angle_alpha   90.00
_cell.angle_beta   90.00
_cell.angle_gamma   90.00
#
_symmetry.space_group_name_H-M   'P 1'
#
loop_
_entity.id
_entity.type
_entity.pdbx_description
1 polymer ?
#
loop_
_entity_poly.entity_id
_entity_poly.type
_entity_poly.pdbx_seq_one_letter_code
_entity_poly.pdbx_strand_id
1 'polypeptide(L)'
;MFGPIGVMLAEHAEGRKIISRLKSAFAAYGSSRSTAAQEISEDANEYVSLLSQHIDKENNVLFPVAEGRINAAADSRLVEHFEELERERIGAGKHEEFHAMLEHLKEEYLK
;
A
#
# COMPACT_ATOMS: atom_id res chain seq x y z
N MET A 1 -3.96 10.27 22.75
CA MET A 1 -2.92 10.53 21.73
C MET A 1 -2.52 9.17 21.16
N PHE A 2 -2.80 8.88 19.89
CA PHE A 2 -2.38 7.61 19.28
C PHE A 2 -0.87 7.68 19.01
N GLY A 3 -0.12 6.65 19.40
CA GLY A 3 1.33 6.55 19.08
C GLY A 3 1.56 6.31 17.58
N PRO A 4 2.83 6.31 17.11
CA PRO A 4 3.16 6.19 15.68
C PRO A 4 2.48 5.02 14.97
N ILE A 5 2.43 3.84 15.59
CA ILE A 5 1.74 2.67 15.05
C ILE A 5 0.22 2.88 14.91
N GLY A 6 -0.40 3.56 15.87
CA GLY A 6 -1.83 3.87 15.81
C GLY A 6 -2.19 4.79 14.65
N VAL A 7 -1.30 5.72 14.31
CA VAL A 7 -1.43 6.57 13.10
C VAL A 7 -1.36 5.71 11.84
N MET A 8 -0.38 4.82 11.72
CA MET A 8 -0.24 3.95 10.53
C MET A 8 -1.44 3.02 10.33
N LEU A 9 -1.98 2.45 11.41
CA LEU A 9 -3.17 1.62 11.35
C LEU A 9 -4.42 2.40 10.90
N ALA A 10 -4.57 3.65 11.35
CA ALA A 10 -5.65 4.52 10.91
C ALA A 10 -5.53 4.84 9.42
N GLU A 11 -4.32 5.10 8.93
CA GLU A 11 -4.07 5.36 7.52
C GLU A 11 -4.28 4.15 6.63
N HIS A 12 -3.88 2.96 7.07
CA HIS A 12 -4.22 1.71 6.37
C HIS A 12 -5.74 1.53 6.26
N ALA A 13 -6.49 1.90 7.31
CA ALA A 13 -7.95 1.86 7.26
C ALA A 13 -8.52 2.89 6.27
N GLU A 14 -7.94 4.09 6.22
CA GLU A 14 -8.34 5.12 5.25
C GLU A 14 -8.03 4.70 3.81
N GLY A 15 -6.84 4.18 3.55
CA GLY A 15 -6.47 3.65 2.23
C GLY A 15 -7.44 2.57 1.75
N ARG A 16 -7.89 1.67 2.64
CA ARG A 16 -8.91 0.66 2.31
C ARG A 16 -10.27 1.28 1.93
N LYS A 17 -10.67 2.39 2.56
CA LYS A 17 -11.90 3.10 2.18
C LYS A 17 -11.77 3.72 0.80
N ILE A 18 -10.65 4.39 0.50
CA ILE A 18 -10.41 5.00 -0.81
C ILE A 18 -10.44 3.93 -1.90
N ILE A 19 -9.75 2.79 -1.71
CA ILE A 19 -9.81 1.65 -2.64
C ILE A 19 -11.25 1.13 -2.83
N SER A 20 -12.07 1.10 -1.79
CA SER A 20 -13.47 0.71 -1.91
C SER A 20 -14.30 1.70 -2.75
N ARG A 21 -14.03 3.00 -2.63
CA ARG A 21 -14.68 4.04 -3.44
C ARG A 21 -14.23 3.95 -4.90
N LEU A 22 -12.92 3.81 -5.16
CA LEU A 22 -12.37 3.54 -6.50
C LEU A 22 -13.04 2.36 -7.18
N LYS A 23 -13.15 1.22 -6.49
CA LYS A 23 -13.83 0.02 -7.04
C LYS A 23 -15.27 0.31 -7.45
N SER A 24 -15.98 1.08 -6.62
CA SER A 24 -17.38 1.45 -6.89
C SER A 24 -17.50 2.42 -8.07
N ALA A 25 -16.61 3.41 -8.16
CA ALA A 25 -16.58 4.38 -9.24
C ALA A 25 -16.21 3.71 -10.58
N PHE A 26 -15.22 2.81 -10.60
CA PHE A 26 -14.88 2.00 -11.77
C PHE A 26 -16.04 1.09 -12.21
N ALA A 27 -16.76 0.46 -11.28
CA ALA A 27 -17.94 -0.35 -11.62
C ALA A 27 -19.07 0.48 -12.26
N ALA A 28 -19.17 1.77 -11.91
CA ALA A 28 -20.12 2.70 -12.51
C ALA A 28 -19.59 3.38 -13.79
N TYR A 29 -18.31 3.23 -14.12
CA TYR A 29 -17.70 3.83 -15.29
C TYR A 29 -18.27 3.21 -16.58
N GLY A 30 -18.72 4.04 -17.52
CA GLY A 30 -19.39 3.58 -18.74
C GLY A 30 -20.89 3.27 -18.58
N SER A 31 -21.45 3.40 -17.37
CA SER A 31 -22.90 3.43 -17.15
C SER A 31 -23.47 4.85 -17.39
N SER A 32 -24.78 5.06 -17.21
CA SER A 32 -25.42 6.38 -17.32
C SER A 32 -24.99 7.39 -16.25
N ARG A 33 -24.04 7.05 -15.37
CA ARG A 33 -23.53 7.93 -14.32
C ARG A 33 -22.39 8.80 -14.83
N SER A 34 -22.70 10.04 -15.16
CA SER A 34 -21.74 11.03 -15.70
C SER A 34 -20.61 11.43 -14.74
N THR A 35 -20.73 11.19 -13.43
CA THR A 35 -19.73 11.58 -12.43
C THR A 35 -18.62 10.55 -12.21
N ALA A 36 -18.76 9.32 -12.73
CA ALA A 36 -17.84 8.21 -12.41
C ALA A 36 -16.38 8.52 -12.76
N ALA A 37 -16.14 9.19 -13.89
CA ALA A 37 -14.79 9.58 -14.31
C ALA A 37 -14.12 10.57 -13.34
N GLN A 38 -14.89 11.54 -12.85
CA GLN A 38 -14.42 12.53 -11.88
C GLN A 38 -14.14 11.87 -10.53
N GLU A 39 -15.07 11.02 -10.04
CA GLU A 39 -14.93 10.27 -8.79
C GLU A 39 -13.65 9.41 -8.80
N ILE A 40 -13.37 8.71 -9.92
CA ILE A 40 -12.13 7.94 -10.09
C ILE A 40 -10.90 8.84 -9.95
N SER A 41 -10.88 9.99 -10.63
CA SER A 41 -9.73 10.89 -10.59
C SER A 41 -9.51 11.49 -9.20
N GLU A 42 -10.57 11.86 -8.50
CA GLU A 42 -10.49 12.43 -7.16
C GLU A 42 -9.98 11.39 -6.16
N ASP A 43 -10.58 10.20 -6.14
CA ASP A 43 -10.16 9.13 -5.23
C ASP A 43 -8.73 8.63 -5.54
N ALA A 44 -8.31 8.59 -6.81
CA ALA A 44 -6.95 8.22 -7.18
C ALA A 44 -5.93 9.23 -6.65
N ASN A 45 -6.20 10.53 -6.80
CA ASN A 45 -5.33 11.59 -6.27
C ASN A 45 -5.26 11.56 -4.73
N GLU A 46 -6.39 11.30 -4.06
CA GLU A 46 -6.44 11.12 -2.61
C GLU A 46 -5.58 9.92 -2.17
N TYR A 47 -5.68 8.80 -2.89
CA TYR A 47 -4.88 7.60 -2.61
C TYR A 47 -3.38 7.83 -2.80
N VAL A 48 -2.99 8.50 -3.89
CA VAL A 48 -1.59 8.87 -4.15
C VAL A 48 -1.05 9.76 -3.04
N SER A 49 -1.80 10.78 -2.63
CA SER A 49 -1.41 11.69 -1.55
C SER A 49 -1.23 10.95 -0.23
N LEU A 50 -2.18 10.07 0.13
CA LEU A 50 -2.10 9.25 1.33
C LEU A 50 -0.86 8.34 1.31
N LEU A 51 -0.66 7.58 0.22
CA LEU A 51 0.47 6.65 0.12
C LEU A 51 1.82 7.36 0.15
N SER A 52 1.93 8.51 -0.51
CA SER A 52 3.19 9.27 -0.54
C SER A 52 3.61 9.72 0.86
N GLN A 53 2.65 10.23 1.64
CA GLN A 53 2.87 10.62 3.04
C GLN A 53 3.09 9.41 3.95
N HIS A 54 2.41 8.29 3.68
CA HIS A 54 2.56 7.06 4.44
C HIS A 54 3.97 6.50 4.29
N ILE A 55 4.43 6.34 3.05
CA ILE A 55 5.77 5.84 2.71
C ILE A 55 6.87 6.74 3.27
N ASP A 56 6.68 8.07 3.22
CA ASP A 56 7.63 9.02 3.82
C ASP A 56 7.84 8.75 5.32
N LYS A 57 6.75 8.50 6.07
CA LYS A 57 6.85 8.17 7.50
C LYS A 57 7.46 6.81 7.76
N GLU A 58 7.16 5.83 6.92
CA GLU A 58 7.80 4.52 7.02
C GLU A 58 9.31 4.64 6.86
N ASN A 59 9.75 5.24 5.75
CA ASN A 59 11.15 5.37 5.38
C ASN A 59 11.96 6.28 6.32
N ASN A 60 11.39 7.41 6.73
CA ASN A 60 12.15 8.44 7.44
C ASN A 60 11.96 8.41 8.96
N VAL A 61 10.99 7.64 9.48
CA VAL A 61 10.72 7.58 10.92
C VAL A 61 10.65 6.15 11.44
N LEU A 62 9.78 5.31 10.88
CA LEU A 62 9.47 4.01 11.49
C LEU A 62 10.55 2.96 11.22
N PHE A 63 11.03 2.84 9.98
CA PHE A 63 12.12 1.90 9.66
C PHE A 63 13.42 2.25 10.39
N PRO A 64 13.88 3.52 10.44
CA PRO A 64 15.06 3.88 11.25
C PRO A 64 14.88 3.57 12.75
N VAL A 65 13.67 3.77 13.29
CA VAL A 65 13.37 3.40 14.69
C VAL A 65 13.38 1.89 14.88
N ALA A 66 12.93 1.12 13.90
CA ALA A 66 12.94 -0.33 13.93
C ALA A 66 14.38 -0.88 13.87
N GLU A 67 15.21 -0.38 12.98
CA GLU A 67 16.64 -0.74 12.86
C GLU A 67 17.41 -0.51 14.17
N GLY A 68 17.10 0.58 14.89
CA GLY A 68 17.72 0.86 16.18
C GLY A 68 17.22 -0.01 17.36
N ARG A 69 16.17 -0.81 17.17
CA ARG A 69 15.49 -1.57 18.25
C ARG A 69 15.44 -3.08 18.02
N ILE A 70 15.42 -3.52 16.77
CA ILE A 70 15.32 -4.92 16.38
C ILE A 70 16.74 -5.48 16.22
N ASN A 71 17.06 -6.54 16.96
CA ASN A 71 18.34 -7.22 16.80
C ASN A 71 18.31 -8.20 15.61
N ALA A 72 19.49 -8.59 15.13
CA ALA A 72 19.63 -9.46 13.96
C ALA A 72 18.85 -10.79 14.06
N ALA A 73 18.75 -11.37 15.26
CA ALA A 73 18.01 -12.62 15.45
C ALA A 73 16.49 -12.42 15.34
N ALA A 74 15.96 -11.28 15.81
CA ALA A 74 14.56 -10.93 15.65
C ALA A 74 14.24 -10.55 14.19
N ASP A 75 15.16 -9.84 13.53
CA ASP A 75 15.04 -9.48 12.12
C ASP A 75 14.99 -10.71 11.20
N SER A 76 15.89 -11.67 11.41
CA SER A 76 15.89 -12.94 10.66
C SER A 76 14.57 -13.70 10.83
N ARG A 77 14.01 -13.73 12.05
CA ARG A 77 12.70 -14.35 12.30
C ARG A 77 11.55 -13.60 11.61
N LEU A 78 11.62 -12.28 11.49
CA LEU A 78 10.60 -11.53 10.76
C LEU A 78 10.58 -11.92 9.28
N VAL A 79 11.75 -12.07 8.66
CA VAL A 79 11.87 -12.55 7.27
C VAL A 79 11.23 -13.93 7.13
N GLU A 80 11.57 -14.89 7.99
CA GLU A 80 10.98 -16.24 7.98
C GLU A 80 9.44 -16.21 8.08
N HIS A 81 8.89 -15.34 8.93
CA HIS A 81 7.44 -15.19 9.07
C HIS A 81 6.78 -14.50 7.88
N PHE A 82 7.46 -13.59 7.17
CA PHE A 82 6.95 -13.03 5.91
C PHE A 82 6.88 -14.10 4.82
N GLU A 83 7.90 -14.95 4.71
CA GLU A 83 7.88 -16.06 3.75
C GLU A 83 6.79 -17.10 4.08
N GLU A 84 6.58 -17.40 5.37
CA GLU A 84 5.48 -18.25 5.84
C GLU A 84 4.13 -17.66 5.45
N LEU A 85 3.92 -16.37 5.70
CA LEU A 85 2.71 -15.66 5.32
C LEU A 85 2.45 -15.71 3.81
N GLU A 86 3.50 -15.56 2.99
CA GLU A 86 3.39 -15.67 1.54
C GLU A 86 2.92 -17.07 1.13
N ARG A 87 3.58 -18.12 1.63
CA ARG A 87 3.24 -19.51 1.30
C ARG A 87 1.81 -19.87 1.72
N GLU A 88 1.37 -19.41 2.88
CA GLU A 88 0.11 -19.86 3.48
C GLU A 88 -1.11 -19.03 3.09
N ARG A 89 -0.93 -17.73 2.81
CA ARG A 89 -2.07 -16.80 2.71
C ARG A 89 -2.06 -15.91 1.47
N ILE A 90 -0.90 -15.45 1.02
CA ILE A 90 -0.82 -14.54 -0.13
C ILE A 90 -0.77 -15.32 -1.44
N GLY A 91 -0.04 -16.43 -1.46
CA GLY A 91 0.22 -17.28 -2.61
C GLY A 91 1.68 -17.20 -3.03
N ALA A 92 2.33 -18.35 -3.23
CA ALA A 92 3.72 -18.42 -3.65
C ALA A 92 3.97 -17.70 -4.99
N GLY A 93 5.01 -16.87 -5.05
CA GLY A 93 5.38 -16.12 -6.26
C GLY A 93 4.71 -14.75 -6.36
N LYS A 94 3.88 -14.37 -5.38
CA LYS A 94 3.16 -13.09 -5.41
C LYS A 94 4.08 -11.92 -5.14
N HIS A 95 5.10 -12.11 -4.30
CA HIS A 95 6.12 -11.10 -4.09
C HIS A 95 6.79 -10.71 -5.42
N GLU A 96 7.25 -11.71 -6.18
CA GLU A 96 7.89 -11.52 -7.49
C GLU A 96 6.93 -10.93 -8.53
N GLU A 97 5.66 -11.36 -8.54
CA GLU A 97 4.63 -10.80 -9.41
C GLU A 97 4.44 -9.30 -9.18
N PHE A 98 4.41 -8.85 -7.91
CA PHE A 98 4.30 -7.42 -7.60
C PHE A 98 5.56 -6.64 -7.99
N HIS A 99 6.75 -7.22 -7.83
CA HIS A 99 7.99 -6.59 -8.31
C HIS A 99 8.00 -6.43 -9.83
N ALA A 100 7.60 -7.47 -10.57
CA ALA A 100 7.49 -7.40 -12.02
C ALA A 100 6.47 -6.34 -12.48
N MET A 101 5.34 -6.23 -11.77
CA MET A 101 4.35 -5.19 -12.02
C MET A 101 4.92 -3.79 -11.80
N LEU A 102 5.70 -3.56 -10.74
CA LEU A 102 6.31 -2.26 -10.46
C LEU A 102 7.31 -1.85 -11.57
N GLU A 103 8.16 -2.77 -12.02
CA GLU A 103 9.08 -2.48 -13.13
C GLU A 103 8.33 -2.17 -14.42
N HIS A 104 7.28 -2.93 -14.74
CA HIS A 104 6.45 -2.65 -15.90
C HIS A 104 5.79 -1.27 -15.85
N LEU A 105 5.19 -0.90 -14.72
CA LEU A 105 4.55 0.41 -14.55
C LEU A 105 5.55 1.56 -14.63
N LYS A 106 6.75 1.38 -14.08
CA LYS A 106 7.83 2.35 -14.17
C LYS A 106 8.27 2.56 -15.63
N GLU A 107 8.43 1.49 -16.39
CA GLU A 107 8.80 1.58 -17.81
C GLU A 107 7.72 2.26 -18.67
N GLU A 108 6.45 2.11 -18.31
CA GLU A 108 5.33 2.71 -19.04
C GLU A 108 5.15 4.20 -18.71
N TYR A 109 5.27 4.57 -17.42
CA TYR A 109 4.81 5.88 -16.94
C TYR A 109 5.91 6.84 -16.46
N LEU A 110 7.13 6.37 -16.21
CA LEU A 110 8.20 7.16 -15.57
C LEU A 110 9.49 7.28 -16.40
N LYS A 111 9.41 7.07 -17.73
CA LYS A 111 10.56 7.29 -18.63
C LYS A 111 10.90 8.76 -18.82
#